data_AF-A0A818CRD5-F1
#
_entry.id   AF-A0A818CRD5-F1
#
_cell.length_a   1.000
_cell.length_b   1.000
_cell.length_c   1.000
_cell.angle_alpha   90.00
_cell.angle_beta   90.00
_cell.angle_gamma   90.00
#
_symmetry.space_group_name_H-M   'P 1'
#
loop_
_entity.id
_entity.type
_entity.pdbx_description
1 polymer ?
#
loop_
_entity_poly.entity_id
_entity_poly.type
_entity_poly.pdbx_seq_one_letter_code
_entity_poly.pdbx_strand_id
1 'polypeptide(L)'
;MVPTVDSSKPSKPDKQITTSLFIFLLCINTYNSFVAFGILPSLITYSVLPYGQKAYYYICLLNPLAYTLALLLSVKWANIPICITIIGTIIGSIIAVFIITIALQSPCPWWADTLQGALIIVSVWFSLTIIIAYLRITTGSFIKNKWPGDKGMFYFGVTVQLGLFLGAVPMYILINFFNIFNGRRPCEVYCIT
;
A
#
# COMPACT_ATOMS: atom_id res chain seq x y z
N MET A 1 42.07 1.58 -27.38
CA MET A 1 42.39 2.48 -26.25
C MET A 1 41.09 2.83 -25.55
N VAL A 2 40.75 2.10 -24.49
CA VAL A 2 39.64 2.43 -23.60
C VAL A 2 40.27 3.18 -22.42
N PRO A 3 39.83 4.39 -22.06
CA PRO A 3 40.41 5.10 -20.93
C PRO A 3 39.98 4.41 -19.64
N THR A 4 40.97 3.98 -18.85
CA THR A 4 40.82 3.58 -17.46
C THR A 4 40.52 4.82 -16.62
N VAL A 5 39.28 4.97 -16.15
CA VAL A 5 38.92 5.96 -15.13
C VAL A 5 39.34 5.41 -13.78
N ASP A 6 40.56 5.76 -13.38
CA ASP A 6 41.06 5.59 -12.02
C ASP A 6 41.11 6.99 -11.38
N SER A 7 40.27 7.24 -10.37
CA SER A 7 40.33 8.41 -9.48
C SER A 7 39.34 8.28 -8.33
N SER A 8 39.78 7.57 -7.29
CA SER A 8 39.69 7.97 -5.88
C SER A 8 38.87 9.23 -5.54
N LYS A 9 37.71 8.99 -4.91
CA LYS A 9 37.28 9.76 -3.74
C LYS A 9 36.60 8.78 -2.76
N PRO A 10 37.11 8.60 -1.53
CA PRO A 10 36.27 8.01 -0.50
C PRO A 10 35.12 8.99 -0.29
N SER A 11 33.93 8.59 -0.72
CA SER A 11 32.71 9.31 -0.36
C SER A 11 32.69 9.42 1.16
N LYS A 12 32.45 10.65 1.66
CA LYS A 12 32.39 11.00 3.08
C LYS A 12 31.65 9.89 3.84
N PRO A 13 32.07 9.50 5.06
CA PRO A 13 31.37 8.47 5.82
C PRO A 13 29.92 8.93 6.00
N ASP A 14 29.04 8.38 5.18
CA ASP A 14 27.65 8.74 5.16
C ASP A 14 27.12 8.26 6.51
N LYS A 15 26.62 9.20 7.33
CA LYS A 15 26.32 8.97 8.75
C LYS A 15 25.50 7.69 8.87
N GLN A 16 26.10 6.63 9.43
CA GLN A 16 25.47 5.33 9.53
C GLN A 16 24.17 5.47 10.32
N ILE A 17 23.11 4.83 9.81
CA ILE A 17 21.80 4.83 10.46
C ILE A 17 21.90 4.15 11.82
N THR A 18 21.32 4.76 12.85
CA THR A 18 21.23 4.15 14.18
C THR A 18 20.35 2.89 14.10
N THR A 19 20.76 1.82 14.79
CA THR A 19 20.00 0.56 14.85
C THR A 19 18.53 0.77 15.22
N SER A 20 18.24 1.68 16.16
CA SER A 20 16.87 2.02 16.55
C SER A 20 16.04 2.60 15.41
N LEU A 21 16.62 3.48 14.59
CA LEU A 21 15.95 4.06 13.43
C LEU A 21 15.74 3.02 12.32
N PHE A 22 16.71 2.11 12.14
CA PHE A 22 16.55 0.98 11.21
C PHE A 22 15.38 0.08 11.61
N ILE A 23 15.31 -0.33 12.88
CA ILE A 23 14.19 -1.14 13.41
C ILE A 23 12.86 -0.38 13.25
N PHE A 24 12.83 0.92 13.54
CA PHE A 24 11.65 1.75 13.37
C PHE A 24 11.13 1.78 11.92
N LEU A 25 12.03 1.95 10.95
CA LEU A 25 11.67 1.92 9.51
C LEU A 25 11.17 0.55 9.07
N LEU A 26 11.76 -0.53 9.60
CA LEU A 26 11.30 -1.90 9.37
C LEU A 26 9.88 -2.13 9.93
N CYS A 27 9.58 -1.59 11.11
CA CYS A 27 8.22 -1.64 11.68
C CYS A 27 7.22 -0.87 10.81
N ILE A 28 7.58 0.34 10.35
CA ILE A 28 6.76 1.11 9.41
C ILE A 28 6.52 0.33 8.12
N ASN A 29 7.56 -0.30 7.56
CA ASN A 29 7.42 -1.11 6.35
C ASN A 29 6.53 -2.34 6.57
N THR A 30 6.65 -2.99 7.73
CA THR A 30 5.80 -4.14 8.11
C THR A 30 4.34 -3.71 8.14
N TYR A 31 4.03 -2.60 8.82
CA TYR A 31 2.68 -2.05 8.89
C TYR A 31 2.12 -1.66 7.51
N ASN A 32 2.90 -0.92 6.71
CA ASN A 32 2.47 -0.53 5.37
C ASN A 32 2.26 -1.76 4.45
N SER A 33 3.08 -2.80 4.58
CA SER A 33 2.92 -4.06 3.83
C SER A 33 1.71 -4.87 4.30
N PHE A 34 1.44 -4.87 5.61
CA PHE A 34 0.25 -5.46 6.22
C PHE A 34 -1.04 -4.85 5.65
N VAL A 35 -1.09 -3.51 5.52
CA VAL A 35 -2.24 -2.84 4.90
C VAL A 35 -2.29 -3.12 3.39
N ALA A 36 -1.20 -2.89 2.66
CA ALA A 36 -1.19 -2.95 1.19
C ALA A 36 -1.44 -4.33 0.61
N PHE A 37 -0.87 -5.37 1.21
CA PHE A 37 -0.90 -6.73 0.66
C PHE A 37 -1.69 -7.72 1.51
N GLY A 38 -1.86 -7.43 2.80
CA GLY A 38 -2.67 -8.27 3.68
C GLY A 38 -4.15 -7.90 3.62
N ILE A 39 -4.49 -6.69 4.08
CA ILE A 39 -5.90 -6.28 4.25
C ILE A 39 -6.56 -5.89 2.93
N LEU A 40 -5.97 -4.93 2.23
CA LEU A 40 -6.64 -4.28 1.11
C LEU A 40 -7.04 -5.24 -0.02
N PRO A 41 -6.21 -6.19 -0.49
CA PRO A 41 -6.56 -7.03 -1.62
C PRO A 41 -7.86 -7.83 -1.40
N SER A 42 -8.11 -8.28 -0.17
CA SER A 42 -9.33 -9.01 0.18
C SER A 42 -10.58 -8.12 0.23
N LEU A 43 -10.43 -6.80 0.37
CA LEU A 43 -11.53 -5.84 0.49
C LEU A 43 -11.95 -5.16 -0.81
N ILE A 44 -11.16 -5.30 -1.89
CA ILE A 44 -11.49 -4.68 -3.18
C ILE A 44 -12.88 -5.14 -3.65
N THR A 45 -13.18 -6.43 -3.56
CA THR A 45 -14.48 -6.97 -3.98
C THR A 45 -15.64 -6.45 -3.12
N TYR A 46 -15.49 -6.41 -1.80
CA TYR A 46 -16.56 -5.95 -0.90
C TYR A 46 -16.82 -4.44 -0.96
N SER A 47 -15.78 -3.64 -1.20
CA SER A 47 -15.87 -2.18 -1.25
C SER A 47 -16.23 -1.63 -2.62
N VAL A 48 -15.76 -2.24 -3.72
CA VAL A 48 -15.91 -1.65 -5.07
C VAL A 48 -17.10 -2.25 -5.83
N LEU A 49 -17.37 -3.54 -5.66
CA LEU A 49 -18.43 -4.22 -6.40
C LEU A 49 -19.83 -3.63 -6.18
N PRO A 50 -20.19 -3.07 -4.99
CA PRO A 50 -21.46 -2.38 -4.81
C PRO A 50 -21.66 -1.11 -5.66
N TYR A 51 -20.60 -0.58 -6.26
CA TYR A 51 -20.65 0.58 -7.16
C TYR A 51 -20.66 0.17 -8.65
N GLY A 52 -20.67 -1.15 -8.93
CA GLY A 52 -20.82 -1.72 -10.26
C GLY A 52 -19.57 -2.42 -10.80
N GLN A 53 -19.81 -3.34 -11.73
CA GLN A 53 -18.77 -4.16 -12.39
C GLN A 53 -17.73 -3.30 -13.13
N LYS A 54 -18.15 -2.18 -13.74
CA LYS A 54 -17.24 -1.26 -14.44
C LYS A 54 -16.25 -0.60 -13.48
N ALA A 55 -16.70 -0.18 -12.29
CA ALA A 55 -15.83 0.43 -11.28
C ALA A 55 -14.75 -0.57 -10.80
N TYR A 56 -15.15 -1.83 -10.59
CA TYR A 56 -14.21 -2.91 -10.25
C TYR A 56 -13.16 -3.12 -11.34
N TYR A 57 -13.59 -3.18 -12.62
CA TYR A 57 -12.68 -3.29 -13.76
C TYR A 57 -11.67 -2.13 -13.81
N TYR A 58 -12.12 -0.89 -13.62
CA TYR A 58 -11.23 0.28 -13.61
C TYR A 58 -10.22 0.24 -12.47
N ILE A 59 -10.61 -0.19 -11.27
CA ILE A 59 -9.65 -0.38 -10.16
C ILE A 59 -8.59 -1.41 -10.52
N CYS A 60 -8.97 -2.55 -11.08
CA CYS A 60 -8.01 -3.58 -11.48
C CYS A 60 -6.99 -3.05 -12.51
N LEU A 61 -7.41 -2.15 -13.40
CA LEU A 61 -6.54 -1.52 -14.39
C LEU A 61 -5.66 -0.41 -13.78
N LEU A 62 -6.25 0.41 -12.90
CA LEU A 62 -5.58 1.56 -12.29
C LEU A 62 -4.58 1.15 -11.20
N ASN A 63 -4.78 0.01 -10.54
CA ASN A 63 -3.93 -0.42 -9.43
C ASN A 63 -2.46 -0.66 -9.87
N PRO A 64 -2.15 -1.43 -10.93
CA PRO A 64 -0.79 -1.50 -11.46
C PRO A 64 -0.22 -0.14 -11.88
N LEU A 65 -1.05 0.73 -12.48
CA LEU A 65 -0.64 2.06 -12.90
C LEU A 65 -0.27 2.96 -11.71
N ALA A 66 -0.98 2.84 -10.59
CA ALA A 66 -0.64 3.52 -9.34
C ALA A 66 0.75 3.13 -8.83
N TYR A 67 1.12 1.84 -8.87
CA TYR A 67 2.46 1.40 -8.49
C TYR A 67 3.54 1.98 -9.41
N THR A 68 3.29 2.02 -10.73
CA THR A 68 4.21 2.66 -11.68
C THR A 68 4.37 4.16 -11.40
N LEU A 69 3.28 4.87 -11.11
CA LEU A 69 3.34 6.29 -10.72
C LEU A 69 4.12 6.50 -9.42
N ALA A 70 3.91 5.66 -8.42
CA ALA A 70 4.65 5.72 -7.15
C ALA A 70 6.16 5.53 -7.36
N LEU A 71 6.57 4.64 -8.28
CA LEU A 71 7.97 4.47 -8.66
C LEU A 71 8.53 5.73 -9.33
N LEU A 72 7.81 6.32 -10.29
CA LEU A 72 8.23 7.57 -10.95
C LEU A 72 8.40 8.72 -9.96
N LEU A 73 7.46 8.86 -9.02
CA LEU A 73 7.55 9.84 -7.94
C LEU A 73 8.78 9.58 -7.05
N SER A 74 9.04 8.31 -6.72
CA SER A 74 10.19 7.95 -5.89
C SER A 74 11.53 8.18 -6.57
N VAL A 75 11.62 8.10 -7.90
CA VAL A 75 12.87 8.45 -8.61
C VAL A 75 13.15 9.94 -8.49
N LYS A 76 12.12 10.78 -8.60
CA LYS A 76 12.26 12.24 -8.47
C LYS A 76 12.49 12.70 -7.02
N TRP A 77 11.84 12.05 -6.07
CA TRP A 77 11.91 12.39 -4.64
C TRP A 77 12.30 11.17 -3.79
N ALA A 78 13.51 10.64 -4.02
CA ALA A 78 13.98 9.42 -3.35
C ALA A 78 14.27 9.61 -1.84
N ASN A 79 14.68 10.82 -1.45
CA ASN A 79 15.09 11.13 -0.09
C ASN A 79 14.02 11.97 0.61
N ILE A 80 12.97 11.32 1.12
CA ILE A 80 12.01 11.97 2.00
C ILE A 80 12.46 11.94 3.46
N PRO A 81 12.21 13.01 4.24
CA PRO A 81 12.41 12.99 5.68
C PRO A 81 11.46 12.00 6.35
N ILE A 82 11.93 11.38 7.45
CA ILE A 82 11.17 10.41 8.25
C ILE A 82 9.81 10.96 8.69
N CYS A 83 9.72 12.25 9.00
CA CYS A 83 8.46 12.90 9.36
C CYS A 83 7.40 12.77 8.26
N ILE A 84 7.78 12.92 6.99
CA ILE A 84 6.86 12.75 5.86
C ILE A 84 6.45 11.29 5.73
N THR A 85 7.36 10.34 6.00
CA THR A 85 7.01 8.91 6.00
C THR A 85 5.97 8.58 7.06
N ILE A 86 6.10 9.15 8.27
CA ILE A 86 5.16 8.97 9.37
C ILE A 86 3.81 9.59 9.02
N ILE A 87 3.79 10.86 8.58
CA ILE A 87 2.57 11.57 8.21
C ILE A 87 1.85 10.83 7.08
N GLY A 88 2.59 10.39 6.05
CA GLY A 88 2.02 9.63 4.95
C GLY A 88 1.42 8.29 5.40
N THR A 89 2.06 7.61 6.36
CA THR A 89 1.53 6.36 6.92
C THR A 89 0.23 6.60 7.69
N ILE A 90 0.12 7.71 8.43
CA ILE A 90 -1.10 8.12 9.13
C ILE A 90 -2.22 8.49 8.14
N ILE A 91 -1.91 9.26 7.09
CA ILE A 91 -2.89 9.60 6.06
C ILE A 91 -3.37 8.32 5.35
N GLY A 92 -2.43 7.43 5.01
CA GLY A 92 -2.74 6.13 4.42
C GLY A 92 -3.62 5.27 5.33
N SER A 93 -3.37 5.27 6.64
CA SER A 93 -4.20 4.51 7.58
C SER A 93 -5.62 5.07 7.71
N ILE A 94 -5.78 6.40 7.71
CA ILE A 94 -7.11 7.04 7.72
C ILE A 94 -7.92 6.62 6.48
N ILE A 95 -7.29 6.66 5.31
CA ILE A 95 -7.94 6.25 4.05
C ILE A 95 -8.23 4.74 4.04
N ALA A 96 -7.33 3.92 4.59
CA ALA A 96 -7.55 2.48 4.70
C ALA A 96 -8.72 2.16 5.63
N VAL A 97 -8.85 2.84 6.77
CA VAL A 97 -10.00 2.71 7.67
C VAL A 97 -11.29 3.10 6.95
N PHE A 98 -11.28 4.18 6.17
CA PHE A 98 -12.43 4.56 5.35
C PHE A 98 -12.85 3.43 4.37
N ILE A 99 -11.89 2.82 3.65
CA ILE A 99 -12.18 1.67 2.78
C ILE A 99 -12.75 0.48 3.56
N ILE A 100 -12.19 0.17 4.73
CA ILE A 100 -12.68 -0.91 5.59
C ILE A 100 -14.12 -0.62 6.03
N THR A 101 -14.45 0.63 6.41
CA THR A 101 -15.83 1.00 6.78
C THR A 101 -16.82 0.83 5.64
N ILE A 102 -16.44 1.19 4.41
CA ILE A 102 -17.27 0.97 3.22
C ILE A 102 -17.46 -0.53 2.94
N ALA A 103 -16.39 -1.32 3.08
CA ALA A 103 -16.47 -2.77 2.91
C ALA A 103 -17.38 -3.44 3.95
N LEU A 104 -17.37 -2.96 5.21
CA LEU A 104 -18.26 -3.46 6.27
C LEU A 104 -19.74 -3.12 6.03
N GLN A 105 -20.02 -2.06 5.27
CA GLN A 105 -21.39 -1.67 4.89
C GLN A 105 -21.91 -2.42 3.64
N SER A 106 -21.10 -3.29 3.03
CA SER A 106 -21.55 -4.16 1.95
C SER A 106 -22.69 -5.07 2.44
N PRO A 107 -23.84 -5.17 1.73
CA PRO A 107 -24.01 -4.98 0.28
C PRO A 107 -24.53 -3.60 -0.19
N CYS A 108 -24.95 -2.72 0.73
CA CYS A 108 -25.49 -1.38 0.42
C CYS A 108 -24.70 -0.27 1.12
N PRO A 109 -23.46 0.00 0.70
CA PRO A 109 -22.67 1.11 1.23
C PRO A 109 -23.28 2.46 0.84
N TRP A 110 -22.82 3.53 1.49
CA TRP A 110 -23.25 4.88 1.13
C TRP A 110 -22.93 5.19 -0.34
N TRP A 111 -23.92 5.77 -1.04
CA TRP A 111 -23.89 6.04 -2.48
C TRP A 111 -23.77 4.81 -3.39
N ALA A 112 -24.21 3.64 -2.93
CA ALA A 112 -24.32 2.43 -3.74
C ALA A 112 -25.05 2.69 -5.07
N ASP A 113 -24.60 2.02 -6.13
CA ASP A 113 -25.18 2.08 -7.49
C ASP A 113 -25.25 3.49 -8.14
N THR A 114 -24.56 4.49 -7.58
CA THR A 114 -24.43 5.82 -8.20
C THR A 114 -23.09 6.00 -8.91
N LEU A 115 -23.09 6.74 -10.03
CA LEU A 115 -21.85 7.08 -10.76
C LEU A 115 -20.88 7.90 -9.89
N GLN A 116 -21.41 8.79 -9.04
CA GLN A 116 -20.60 9.61 -8.14
C GLN A 116 -19.87 8.75 -7.09
N GLY A 117 -20.57 7.80 -6.47
CA GLY A 117 -19.97 6.86 -5.52
C GLY A 117 -18.87 6.02 -6.18
N ALA A 118 -19.12 5.55 -7.41
CA ALA A 118 -18.13 4.79 -8.20
C ALA A 118 -16.85 5.60 -8.46
N LEU A 119 -16.95 6.88 -8.83
CA LEU A 119 -15.77 7.72 -9.05
C LEU A 119 -15.00 7.98 -7.76
N ILE A 120 -15.70 8.26 -6.65
CA ILE A 120 -15.08 8.52 -5.35
C ILE A 120 -14.32 7.29 -4.86
N ILE A 121 -14.94 6.11 -4.85
CA ILE A 121 -14.28 4.89 -4.36
C ILE A 121 -13.06 4.55 -5.23
N VAL A 122 -13.17 4.74 -6.55
CA VAL A 122 -12.05 4.53 -7.49
C VAL A 122 -10.87 5.45 -7.16
N SER A 123 -11.14 6.75 -7.00
CA SER A 123 -10.11 7.75 -6.66
C SER A 123 -9.47 7.51 -5.29
N VAL A 124 -10.26 7.11 -4.30
CA VAL A 124 -9.78 6.80 -2.94
C VAL A 124 -8.81 5.62 -2.94
N TRP A 125 -9.19 4.51 -3.59
CA TRP A 125 -8.36 3.32 -3.74
C TRP A 125 -7.07 3.62 -4.52
N PHE A 126 -7.18 4.36 -5.62
CA PHE A 126 -6.03 4.77 -6.41
C PHE A 126 -5.05 5.61 -5.60
N SER A 127 -5.56 6.61 -4.86
CA SER A 127 -4.74 7.49 -4.03
C SER A 127 -4.05 6.72 -2.90
N LEU A 128 -4.77 5.82 -2.22
CA LEU A 128 -4.20 5.00 -1.16
C LEU A 128 -3.05 4.12 -1.67
N THR A 129 -3.25 3.51 -2.84
CA THR A 129 -2.25 2.64 -3.46
C THR A 129 -0.97 3.43 -3.77
N ILE A 130 -1.09 4.62 -4.37
CA ILE A 130 0.06 5.48 -4.66
C ILE A 130 0.79 5.86 -3.37
N ILE A 131 0.06 6.30 -2.33
CA ILE A 131 0.65 6.73 -1.06
C ILE A 131 1.43 5.58 -0.42
N ILE A 132 0.81 4.42 -0.21
CA ILE A 132 1.49 3.30 0.47
C ILE A 132 2.65 2.76 -0.38
N ALA A 133 2.48 2.65 -1.69
CA ALA A 133 3.57 2.23 -2.58
C ALA A 133 4.75 3.18 -2.50
N TYR A 134 4.51 4.49 -2.59
CA TYR A 134 5.56 5.52 -2.51
C TYR A 134 6.32 5.46 -1.18
N LEU A 135 5.61 5.34 -0.05
CA LEU A 135 6.22 5.24 1.28
C LEU A 135 7.12 4.01 1.41
N ARG A 136 6.72 2.87 0.84
CA ARG A 136 7.50 1.63 0.88
C ARG A 136 8.74 1.71 0.00
N ILE A 137 8.61 2.25 -1.21
CA ILE A 137 9.74 2.40 -2.15
C ILE A 137 10.78 3.37 -1.58
N THR A 138 10.36 4.50 -1.03
CA THR A 138 11.26 5.49 -0.41
C THR A 138 11.90 4.95 0.87
N THR A 139 11.15 4.22 1.72
CA THR A 139 11.72 3.53 2.90
C THR A 139 12.76 2.48 2.51
N GLY A 140 12.48 1.67 1.48
CA GLY A 140 13.44 0.71 0.93
C GLY A 140 14.68 1.41 0.37
N SER A 141 14.51 2.49 -0.38
CA SER A 141 15.61 3.29 -0.93
C SER A 141 16.48 3.90 0.18
N PHE A 142 15.87 4.39 1.26
CA PHE A 142 16.57 4.91 2.41
C PHE A 142 17.41 3.84 3.11
N ILE A 143 16.84 2.66 3.37
CA ILE A 143 17.55 1.52 3.97
C ILE A 143 18.72 1.08 3.07
N LYS A 144 18.49 1.00 1.76
CA LYS A 144 19.49 0.58 0.77
C LYS A 144 20.69 1.52 0.77
N ASN A 145 20.45 2.82 0.89
CA ASN A 145 21.50 3.83 0.80
C ASN A 145 22.26 4.04 2.13
N LYS A 146 21.62 3.79 3.28
CA LYS A 146 22.17 4.13 4.61
C LYS A 146 22.65 2.94 5.45
N TRP A 147 22.21 1.71 5.15
CA TRP A 147 22.65 0.52 5.88
C TRP A 147 23.87 -0.13 5.21
N PRO A 148 24.94 -0.47 5.95
CA PRO A 148 26.10 -1.13 5.37
C PRO A 148 25.79 -2.59 4.96
N GLY A 149 25.92 -2.87 3.66
CA GLY A 149 25.83 -4.22 3.07
C GLY A 149 24.41 -4.68 2.69
N ASP A 150 24.33 -5.86 2.05
CA ASP A 150 23.09 -6.38 1.44
C ASP A 150 22.05 -6.87 2.45
N LYS A 151 22.44 -7.03 3.72
CA LYS A 151 21.56 -7.50 4.80
C LYS A 151 20.36 -6.58 5.02
N GLY A 152 20.50 -5.27 4.75
CA GLY A 152 19.40 -4.31 4.91
C GLY A 152 18.19 -4.61 4.02
N MET A 153 18.44 -4.95 2.75
CA MET A 153 17.38 -5.34 1.80
C MET A 153 16.79 -6.71 2.12
N PHE A 154 17.58 -7.64 2.64
CA PHE A 154 17.08 -8.92 3.13
C PHE A 154 16.04 -8.73 4.26
N TYR A 155 16.37 -7.96 5.30
CA TYR A 155 15.42 -7.66 6.39
C TYR A 155 14.19 -6.87 5.90
N PHE A 156 14.37 -5.96 4.93
CA PHE A 156 13.25 -5.29 4.28
C PHE A 156 12.32 -6.31 3.61
N GLY A 157 12.85 -7.28 2.86
CA GLY A 157 12.07 -8.36 2.25
C GLY A 157 11.33 -9.22 3.30
N VAL A 158 12.02 -9.62 4.36
CA VAL A 158 11.42 -10.40 5.48
C VAL A 158 10.24 -9.64 6.08
N THR A 159 10.38 -8.33 6.33
CA THR A 159 9.29 -7.52 6.91
C THR A 159 8.09 -7.35 5.99
N VAL A 160 8.29 -7.30 4.66
CA VAL A 160 7.17 -7.31 3.70
C VAL A 160 6.37 -8.61 3.81
N GLN A 161 7.07 -9.75 3.84
CA GLN A 161 6.42 -11.06 3.93
C GLN A 161 5.72 -11.26 5.27
N LEU A 162 6.33 -10.83 6.37
CA LEU A 162 5.70 -10.82 7.69
C LEU A 162 4.43 -9.97 7.69
N GLY A 163 4.47 -8.76 7.13
CA GLY A 163 3.29 -7.91 7.02
C GLY A 163 2.16 -8.56 6.24
N LEU A 164 2.45 -9.13 5.07
CA LEU A 164 1.49 -9.88 4.26
C LEU A 164 0.86 -11.03 5.06
N PHE A 165 1.68 -11.87 5.69
CA PHE A 165 1.19 -13.01 6.48
C PHE A 165 0.28 -12.55 7.63
N LEU A 166 0.71 -11.54 8.38
CA LEU A 166 -0.04 -10.98 9.50
C LEU A 166 -1.37 -10.34 9.07
N GLY A 167 -1.50 -9.86 7.84
CA GLY A 167 -2.75 -9.25 7.36
C GLY A 167 -3.67 -10.23 6.63
N ALA A 168 -3.10 -11.08 5.77
CA ALA A 168 -3.86 -12.01 4.95
C ALA A 168 -4.50 -13.13 5.78
N VAL A 169 -3.79 -13.70 6.77
CA VAL A 169 -4.32 -14.81 7.58
C VAL A 169 -5.52 -14.36 8.43
N PRO A 170 -5.46 -13.25 9.21
CA PRO A 170 -6.62 -12.78 9.95
C PRO A 170 -7.77 -12.38 9.04
N MET A 171 -7.51 -11.70 7.93
CA MET A 171 -8.57 -11.31 6.99
C MET A 171 -9.25 -12.51 6.35
N TYR A 172 -8.49 -13.55 6.01
CA TYR A 172 -9.06 -14.81 5.52
C TYR A 172 -9.98 -15.44 6.56
N ILE A 173 -9.56 -15.50 7.82
CA ILE A 173 -10.39 -16.03 8.92
C ILE A 173 -11.65 -15.19 9.10
N LEU A 174 -11.50 -13.86 9.09
CA LEU A 174 -12.60 -12.91 9.28
C LEU A 174 -13.65 -13.00 8.17
N ILE A 175 -13.21 -13.17 6.93
CA ILE A 175 -14.08 -13.28 5.76
C ILE A 175 -14.76 -14.65 5.71
N ASN A 176 -14.02 -15.76 5.87
CA ASN A 176 -14.55 -17.10 5.60
C ASN A 176 -15.25 -17.75 6.80
N PHE A 177 -14.73 -17.55 8.02
CA PHE A 177 -15.30 -18.17 9.22
C PHE A 177 -16.35 -17.28 9.88
N PHE A 178 -16.04 -15.98 10.04
CA PHE A 178 -16.96 -15.05 10.69
C PHE A 178 -18.00 -14.45 9.73
N ASN A 179 -17.83 -14.58 8.42
CA ASN A 179 -18.73 -14.04 7.38
C ASN A 179 -19.11 -12.56 7.62
N ILE A 180 -18.15 -11.76 8.14
CA ILE A 180 -18.40 -10.34 8.48
C ILE A 180 -18.72 -9.52 7.22
N PHE A 181 -18.12 -9.90 6.09
CA PHE A 181 -18.29 -9.20 4.82
C PHE A 181 -19.29 -9.95 3.93
N ASN A 182 -20.44 -9.35 3.68
CA ASN A 182 -21.43 -9.88 2.75
C ASN A 182 -21.16 -9.36 1.33
N GLY A 183 -20.67 -10.24 0.46
CA GLY A 183 -20.41 -9.91 -0.94
C GLY A 183 -21.69 -9.88 -1.76
N ARG A 184 -21.76 -8.99 -2.77
CA ARG A 184 -22.85 -9.03 -3.76
C ARG A 184 -22.68 -10.22 -4.70
N ARG A 185 -23.73 -11.00 -4.89
CA ARG A 185 -23.82 -12.04 -5.93
C ARG A 185 -24.18 -11.41 -7.27
N PRO A 186 -23.66 -11.95 -8.38
CA PRO A 186 -24.08 -11.51 -9.71
C PRO A 186 -25.58 -11.78 -9.90
N CYS A 187 -26.28 -10.87 -10.57
CA CYS A 187 -27.69 -10.99 -10.93
C CYS A 187 -28.71 -10.91 -9.78
N GLU A 188 -28.32 -10.43 -8.59
CA GLU A 188 -29.24 -10.09 -7.48
C GLU A 188 -29.30 -8.55 -7.29
N VAL A 189 -30.51 -8.00 -7.13
CA VAL A 189 -30.72 -6.58 -6.82
C VAL A 189 -30.75 -6.42 -5.30
N TYR A 190 -29.76 -5.72 -4.75
CA TYR A 190 -29.64 -5.52 -3.30
C TYR A 190 -30.25 -4.21 -2.83
N CYS A 191 -29.88 -3.11 -3.49
CA CYS A 191 -30.31 -1.77 -3.07
C CYS A 191 -31.37 -1.29 -4.06
N ILE A 192 -32.61 -1.21 -3.58
CA ILE A 192 -33.72 -0.58 -4.29
C ILE A 192 -33.62 0.90 -3.94
N THR A 193 -33.18 1.74 -4.88
CA THR A 193 -33.37 3.20 -4.79
C THR A 193 -34.85 3.55 -4.83
#